data_AF-A0A0W8DEZ9-F1
#
_entry.id   AF-A0A0W8DEZ9-F1
#
_cell.length_a   1.000
_cell.length_b   1.000
_cell.length_c   1.000
_cell.angle_alpha   90.00
_cell.angle_beta   90.00
_cell.angle_gamma   90.00
#
_symmetry.space_group_name_H-M   'P 1'
#
loop_
_entity.id
_entity.type
_entity.pdbx_description
1 polymer ?
#
loop_
_entity_poly.entity_id
_entity_poly.type
_entity_poly.pdbx_seq_one_letter_code
_entity_poly.pdbx_strand_id
1 'polypeptide(L)'
;MKLVKMLDEAMKVKDTASAAKKLQSELFQRWIRLNWTPEYIFVKVLHLDQEGDMLFTNPLVVTWGKYLSAFNRYTHGEETTIWMVLDATGYKIEELQRMVDRLPEQLFSMLRLGNKGDSLLTSPQLANWIQYLDNFYVTFPDMGKTMMKTVREYYHDISLVDMIVSAMKAPSTEKIAKRMELELFRNWHAVSHKTPDNIFQILELDEAGSMLLASPLLDMWIRYLTAFNKQTPSEKTSIIGTFLKYYDESELSQMIITAKGNTKTEELASNLEDALSLYKNS
;
A
#
# COMPACT_ATOMS: atom_id res chain seq x y z
N MET A 1 -17.20 25.10 15.26
CA MET A 1 -16.98 23.67 14.95
C MET A 1 -18.26 22.81 14.76
N LYS A 2 -19.20 22.68 15.72
CA LYS A 2 -20.35 21.72 15.61
C LYS A 2 -21.20 21.87 14.33
N LEU A 3 -21.59 23.10 13.97
CA LEU A 3 -22.39 23.36 12.76
C LEU A 3 -21.66 22.94 11.48
N VAL A 4 -20.35 23.19 11.38
CA VAL A 4 -19.54 22.84 10.21
C VAL A 4 -19.55 21.32 10.00
N LYS A 5 -19.27 20.56 11.08
CA LYS A 5 -19.32 19.09 11.03
C LYS A 5 -20.70 18.56 10.63
N MET A 6 -21.78 19.14 11.17
CA MET A 6 -23.15 18.77 10.80
C MET A 6 -23.43 19.00 9.31
N LEU A 7 -23.00 20.13 8.75
CA LEU A 7 -23.17 20.43 7.33
C LEU A 7 -22.34 19.49 6.45
N ASP A 8 -21.11 19.19 6.84
CA ASP A 8 -20.24 18.27 6.10
C ASP A 8 -20.81 16.84 6.04
N GLU A 9 -21.37 16.34 7.14
CA GLU A 9 -22.07 15.06 7.13
C GLU A 9 -23.36 15.10 6.31
N ALA A 10 -24.16 16.16 6.45
CA ALA A 10 -25.40 16.32 5.69
C ALA A 10 -25.16 16.45 4.16
N MET A 11 -23.97 16.91 3.74
CA MET A 11 -23.59 16.94 2.32
C MET A 11 -23.30 15.56 1.72
N LYS A 12 -22.96 14.56 2.53
CA LYS A 12 -22.71 13.18 2.07
C LYS A 12 -24.01 12.41 1.81
N VAL A 13 -25.12 12.85 2.39
CA VAL A 13 -26.44 12.23 2.24
C VAL A 13 -27.19 12.87 1.09
N LYS A 14 -27.60 12.05 0.10
CA LYS A 14 -28.22 12.50 -1.16
C LYS A 14 -29.36 13.51 -0.95
N ASP A 15 -30.27 13.24 -0.01
CA ASP A 15 -31.49 14.02 0.17
C ASP A 15 -31.24 15.37 0.87
N THR A 16 -30.26 15.45 1.76
CA THR A 16 -29.91 16.68 2.48
C THR A 16 -28.80 17.49 1.80
N ALA A 17 -28.13 16.93 0.80
CA ALA A 17 -26.93 17.51 0.20
C ALA A 17 -27.17 18.91 -0.39
N SER A 18 -28.29 19.11 -1.09
CA SER A 18 -28.61 20.42 -1.69
C SER A 18 -28.81 21.50 -0.63
N ALA A 19 -29.61 21.20 0.40
CA ALA A 19 -29.85 22.13 1.51
C ALA A 19 -28.57 22.43 2.30
N ALA A 20 -27.78 21.40 2.60
CA ALA A 20 -26.50 21.55 3.30
C ALA A 20 -25.50 22.41 2.52
N LYS A 21 -25.40 22.23 1.19
CA LYS A 21 -24.56 23.08 0.31
C LYS A 21 -25.00 24.55 0.31
N LYS A 22 -26.31 24.80 0.30
CA LYS A 22 -26.85 26.16 0.40
C LYS A 22 -26.48 26.79 1.74
N LEU A 23 -26.71 26.09 2.85
CA LEU A 23 -26.34 26.55 4.20
C LEU A 23 -24.83 26.75 4.36
N GLN A 24 -23.98 25.91 3.76
CA GLN A 24 -22.53 26.10 3.75
C GLN A 24 -22.13 27.38 3.00
N SER A 25 -22.76 27.65 1.86
CA SER A 25 -22.54 28.90 1.11
C SER A 25 -22.93 30.13 1.94
N GLU A 26 -24.09 30.09 2.61
CA GLU A 26 -24.55 31.17 3.48
C GLU A 26 -23.63 31.36 4.70
N LEU A 27 -23.11 30.25 5.26
CA LEU A 27 -22.12 30.29 6.34
C LEU A 27 -20.82 30.98 5.89
N PHE A 28 -20.32 30.66 4.69
CA PHE A 28 -19.13 31.32 4.14
C PHE A 28 -19.37 32.81 3.89
N GLN A 29 -20.52 33.19 3.34
CA GLN A 29 -20.89 34.60 3.19
C GLN A 29 -20.93 35.32 4.54
N ARG A 30 -21.44 34.67 5.58
CA ARG A 30 -21.45 35.22 6.93
C ARG A 30 -20.03 35.44 7.46
N TRP A 31 -19.13 34.47 7.29
CA TRP A 31 -17.73 34.61 7.71
C TRP A 31 -17.03 35.77 6.97
N ILE A 32 -17.25 35.90 5.65
CA ILE A 32 -16.72 37.02 4.86
C ILE A 32 -17.25 38.37 5.38
N ARG A 33 -18.55 38.48 5.65
CA ARG A 33 -19.15 39.72 6.20
C ARG A 33 -18.63 40.09 7.59
N LEU A 34 -18.14 39.11 8.36
CA LEU A 34 -17.49 39.34 9.65
C LEU A 34 -15.98 39.63 9.51
N ASN A 35 -15.48 39.74 8.28
CA ASN A 35 -14.08 39.93 7.95
C ASN A 35 -13.16 38.83 8.50
N TRP A 36 -13.66 37.59 8.58
CA TRP A 36 -12.87 36.47 9.08
C TRP A 36 -11.97 35.92 7.97
N THR A 37 -10.66 36.13 8.11
CA THR A 37 -9.67 35.66 7.14
C THR A 37 -9.59 34.13 7.11
N PRO A 38 -9.10 33.52 6.01
CA PRO A 38 -8.85 32.08 5.96
C PRO A 38 -7.93 31.58 7.09
N GLU A 39 -6.95 32.39 7.52
CA GLU A 39 -6.11 32.11 8.68
C GLU A 39 -6.91 32.07 9.99
N TYR A 40 -7.79 33.06 10.22
CA TYR A 40 -8.65 33.07 11.40
C TYR A 40 -9.57 31.84 11.44
N ILE A 41 -10.15 31.45 10.31
CA ILE A 41 -10.98 30.23 10.23
C ILE A 41 -10.14 28.99 10.55
N PHE A 42 -8.93 28.88 10.01
CA PHE A 42 -8.01 27.78 10.25
C PHE A 42 -7.71 27.61 11.74
N VAL A 43 -7.28 28.69 12.41
CA VAL A 43 -6.80 28.66 13.80
C VAL A 43 -7.93 28.72 14.83
N LYS A 44 -8.89 29.64 14.66
CA LYS A 44 -9.86 29.99 15.71
C LYS A 44 -11.21 29.29 15.57
N VAL A 45 -11.58 28.83 14.38
CA VAL A 45 -12.92 28.24 14.13
C VAL A 45 -12.86 26.72 13.95
N LEU A 46 -11.85 26.26 13.21
CA LEU A 46 -11.65 24.84 12.88
C LEU A 46 -10.54 24.19 13.70
N HIS A 47 -9.64 24.99 14.31
CA HIS A 47 -8.51 24.54 15.13
C HIS A 47 -7.59 23.57 14.38
N LEU A 48 -7.41 23.79 13.07
CA LEU A 48 -6.58 22.97 12.20
C LEU A 48 -5.09 23.14 12.50
N ASP A 49 -4.70 24.24 13.14
CA ASP A 49 -3.34 24.49 13.63
C ASP A 49 -2.91 23.46 14.68
N GLN A 50 -3.85 22.81 15.37
CA GLN A 50 -3.59 21.87 16.44
C GLN A 50 -3.43 20.42 15.96
N GLU A 51 -3.64 20.16 14.67
CA GLU A 51 -3.67 18.80 14.11
C GLU A 51 -2.26 18.23 13.83
N GLY A 52 -1.24 19.09 13.78
CA GLY A 52 0.14 18.71 13.45
C GLY A 52 0.21 17.90 12.16
N ASP A 53 0.92 16.77 12.19
CA ASP A 53 1.10 15.87 11.05
C ASP A 53 -0.22 15.30 10.50
N MET A 54 -1.31 15.33 11.27
CA MET A 54 -2.62 14.78 10.88
C MET A 54 -3.50 15.80 10.16
N LEU A 55 -3.00 17.01 9.92
CA LEU A 55 -3.75 18.10 9.29
C LEU A 55 -4.49 17.65 8.02
N PHE A 56 -3.78 17.09 7.03
CA PHE A 56 -4.36 16.77 5.73
C PHE A 56 -5.28 15.54 5.72
N THR A 57 -5.32 14.79 6.81
CA THR A 57 -6.28 13.70 6.99
C THR A 57 -7.50 14.13 7.79
N ASN A 58 -7.50 15.35 8.35
CA ASN A 58 -8.68 15.95 8.94
C ASN A 58 -9.66 16.44 7.85
N PRO A 59 -10.92 15.95 7.82
CA PRO A 59 -11.89 16.30 6.77
C PRO A 59 -12.25 17.80 6.74
N LEU A 60 -12.05 18.54 7.83
CA LEU A 60 -12.31 19.97 7.89
C LEU A 60 -11.36 20.80 7.02
N VAL A 61 -10.20 20.26 6.62
CA VAL A 61 -9.29 20.91 5.65
C VAL A 61 -9.99 21.17 4.31
N VAL A 62 -10.87 20.26 3.86
CA VAL A 62 -11.64 20.46 2.63
C VAL A 62 -12.59 21.64 2.79
N THR A 63 -13.25 21.76 3.92
CA THR A 63 -14.18 22.85 4.20
C THR A 63 -13.45 24.18 4.34
N TRP A 64 -12.28 24.19 4.97
CA TRP A 64 -11.39 25.34 5.00
C TRP A 64 -10.93 25.75 3.60
N GLY A 65 -10.48 24.82 2.76
CA GLY A 65 -10.03 25.12 1.39
C GLY A 65 -11.15 25.68 0.50
N LYS A 66 -12.38 25.18 0.67
CA LYS A 66 -13.58 25.76 0.02
C LYS A 66 -13.83 27.20 0.48
N TYR A 67 -13.68 27.47 1.78
CA TYR A 67 -13.81 28.83 2.30
C TYR A 67 -12.74 29.76 1.74
N LEU A 68 -11.46 29.36 1.77
CA LEU A 68 -10.35 30.12 1.18
C LEU A 68 -10.64 30.47 -0.28
N SER A 69 -11.11 29.49 -1.05
CA SER A 69 -11.49 29.71 -2.45
C SER A 69 -12.66 30.69 -2.61
N ALA A 70 -13.63 30.67 -1.70
CA ALA A 70 -14.73 31.63 -1.70
C ALA A 70 -14.25 33.03 -1.31
N PHE A 71 -13.42 33.13 -0.26
CA PHE A 71 -12.79 34.37 0.19
C PHE A 71 -12.06 35.06 -0.96
N ASN A 72 -11.09 34.40 -1.60
CA ASN A 72 -10.34 34.96 -2.74
C ASN A 72 -11.23 35.42 -3.92
N ARG A 73 -12.41 34.81 -4.10
CA ARG A 73 -13.35 35.25 -5.15
C ARG A 73 -14.10 36.52 -4.79
N TYR A 74 -14.33 36.79 -3.51
CA TYR A 74 -15.20 37.87 -3.04
C TYR A 74 -14.47 39.03 -2.37
N THR A 75 -13.21 38.85 -1.96
CA THR A 75 -12.37 39.86 -1.31
C THR A 75 -11.14 40.15 -2.17
N HIS A 76 -11.24 41.17 -3.04
CA HIS A 76 -10.16 41.54 -3.94
C HIS A 76 -9.09 42.36 -3.21
N GLY A 77 -7.82 42.07 -3.49
CA GLY A 77 -6.66 42.73 -2.89
C GLY A 77 -6.21 42.15 -1.54
N GLU A 78 -6.96 41.19 -0.99
CA GLU A 78 -6.61 40.45 0.23
C GLU A 78 -6.45 38.94 -0.05
N GLU A 79 -6.30 38.54 -1.30
CA GLU A 79 -6.21 37.13 -1.67
C GLU A 79 -5.03 36.44 -0.96
N THR A 80 -5.28 35.22 -0.52
CA THR A 80 -4.26 34.39 0.14
C THR A 80 -4.18 33.02 -0.51
N THR A 81 -3.21 32.21 -0.11
CA THR A 81 -3.07 30.84 -0.58
C THR A 81 -3.02 29.88 0.59
N ILE A 82 -3.22 28.59 0.30
CA ILE A 82 -3.03 27.54 1.30
C ILE A 82 -1.64 27.68 1.92
N TRP A 83 -0.61 27.88 1.10
CA TRP A 83 0.78 28.00 1.54
C TRP A 83 1.02 29.20 2.47
N MET A 84 0.46 30.37 2.15
CA MET A 84 0.59 31.56 3.00
C MET A 84 -0.04 31.35 4.38
N VAL A 85 -1.20 30.69 4.45
CA VAL A 85 -1.85 30.39 5.73
C VAL A 85 -1.07 29.33 6.51
N LEU A 86 -0.58 28.28 5.85
CA LEU A 86 0.24 27.25 6.49
C LEU A 86 1.53 27.84 7.06
N ASP A 87 2.25 28.65 6.29
CA ASP A 87 3.46 29.34 6.74
C ASP A 87 3.20 30.27 7.93
N ALA A 88 2.14 31.10 7.86
CA ALA A 88 1.73 32.00 8.94
C ALA A 88 1.32 31.25 10.23
N THR A 89 0.87 30.00 10.12
CA THR A 89 0.44 29.17 11.25
C THR A 89 1.52 28.22 11.75
N GLY A 90 2.74 28.33 11.23
CA GLY A 90 3.92 27.61 11.70
C GLY A 90 4.23 26.30 10.96
N TYR A 91 3.45 25.94 9.94
CA TYR A 91 3.76 24.80 9.06
C TYR A 91 4.74 25.24 7.98
N LYS A 92 6.03 24.99 8.22
CA LYS A 92 7.08 25.35 7.27
C LYS A 92 7.03 24.45 6.03
N ILE A 93 7.43 24.99 4.88
CA ILE A 93 7.37 24.25 3.60
C ILE A 93 8.16 22.93 3.63
N GLU A 94 9.26 22.87 4.38
CA GLU A 94 10.06 21.66 4.57
C GLU A 94 9.32 20.58 5.39
N GLU A 95 8.44 20.97 6.30
CA GLU A 95 7.58 20.06 7.08
C GLU A 95 6.44 19.54 6.20
N LEU A 96 5.93 20.36 5.29
CA LEU A 96 4.82 20.00 4.40
C LEU A 96 5.20 18.84 3.47
N GLN A 97 6.43 18.79 2.95
CA GLN A 97 6.87 17.64 2.15
C GLN A 97 6.84 16.35 2.97
N ARG A 98 7.34 16.38 4.21
CA ARG A 98 7.30 15.22 5.12
C ARG A 98 5.87 14.80 5.46
N MET A 99 4.96 15.76 5.65
CA MET A 99 3.56 15.48 5.90
C MET A 99 2.90 14.80 4.70
N VAL A 100 3.18 15.29 3.48
CA VAL A 100 2.64 14.72 2.24
C VAL A 100 3.17 13.29 2.02
N ASP A 101 4.46 13.06 2.26
CA ASP A 101 5.08 11.73 2.14
C ASP A 101 4.43 10.66 3.05
N ARG A 102 3.82 11.07 4.18
CA ARG A 102 3.17 10.19 5.16
C ARG A 102 1.68 9.99 4.93
N LEU A 103 1.05 10.70 4.00
CA LEU A 103 -0.39 10.59 3.77
C LEU A 103 -0.86 9.17 3.39
N PRO A 104 -0.14 8.43 2.52
CA PRO A 104 -0.48 7.04 2.25
C PRO A 104 -0.56 6.18 3.52
N GLU A 105 0.44 6.31 4.40
CA GLU A 105 0.53 5.56 5.65
C GLU A 105 -0.58 5.97 6.62
N GLN A 106 -0.79 7.27 6.82
CA GLN A 106 -1.85 7.77 7.68
C GLN A 106 -3.23 7.31 7.22
N LEU A 107 -3.52 7.39 5.91
CA LEU A 107 -4.80 6.93 5.37
C LEU A 107 -4.96 5.41 5.54
N PHE A 108 -3.89 4.62 5.38
CA PHE A 108 -3.91 3.19 5.63
C PHE A 108 -4.30 2.87 7.08
N SER A 109 -3.71 3.61 8.03
CA SER A 109 -4.02 3.50 9.47
C SER A 109 -5.45 3.94 9.79
N MET A 110 -5.94 5.06 9.23
CA MET A 110 -7.32 5.53 9.42
C MET A 110 -8.36 4.54 8.89
N LEU A 111 -8.06 3.87 7.78
CA LEU A 111 -8.90 2.81 7.23
C LEU A 111 -8.80 1.50 8.03
N ARG A 112 -8.00 1.50 9.11
CA ARG A 112 -7.74 0.37 10.01
C ARG A 112 -7.22 -0.85 9.25
N LEU A 113 -6.52 -0.62 8.14
CA LEU A 113 -6.02 -1.69 7.28
C LEU A 113 -4.90 -2.48 7.95
N GLY A 114 -4.12 -1.87 8.85
CA GLY A 114 -3.12 -2.56 9.66
C GLY A 114 -3.68 -3.63 10.61
N ASN A 115 -4.97 -3.55 10.95
CA ASN A 115 -5.61 -4.44 11.93
C ASN A 115 -6.51 -5.50 11.28
N LYS A 116 -6.45 -5.66 9.95
CA LYS A 116 -7.32 -6.60 9.23
C LYS A 116 -6.84 -8.06 9.31
N GLY A 117 -5.58 -8.28 9.70
CA GLY A 117 -4.99 -9.62 9.69
C GLY A 117 -5.14 -10.26 8.30
N ASP A 118 -5.47 -11.54 8.27
CA ASP A 118 -5.62 -12.34 7.04
C ASP A 118 -6.76 -11.84 6.12
N SER A 119 -7.67 -11.00 6.63
CA SER A 119 -8.78 -10.41 5.86
C SER A 119 -8.39 -9.15 5.06
N LEU A 120 -7.11 -8.77 5.05
CA LEU A 120 -6.65 -7.56 4.36
C LEU A 120 -7.05 -7.55 2.88
N LEU A 121 -6.79 -8.64 2.15
CA LEU A 121 -7.01 -8.71 0.69
C LEU A 121 -8.49 -8.85 0.30
N THR A 122 -9.37 -9.18 1.25
CA THR A 122 -10.83 -9.18 1.03
C THR A 122 -11.47 -7.85 1.43
N SER A 123 -10.69 -6.93 2.00
CA SER A 123 -11.17 -5.63 2.48
C SER A 123 -11.47 -4.67 1.31
N PRO A 124 -12.71 -4.18 1.16
CA PRO A 124 -13.00 -3.14 0.17
C PRO A 124 -12.28 -1.82 0.49
N GLN A 125 -11.91 -1.59 1.76
CA GLN A 125 -11.10 -0.43 2.13
C GLN A 125 -9.69 -0.49 1.54
N LEU A 126 -9.12 -1.70 1.34
CA LEU A 126 -7.81 -1.84 0.70
C LEU A 126 -7.88 -1.39 -0.76
N ALA A 127 -8.94 -1.76 -1.49
CA ALA A 127 -9.14 -1.32 -2.85
C ALA A 127 -9.24 0.21 -2.96
N ASN A 128 -9.96 0.85 -2.03
CA ASN A 128 -10.05 2.32 -1.97
C ASN A 128 -8.68 2.95 -1.69
N TRP A 129 -7.89 2.37 -0.78
CA TRP A 129 -6.55 2.86 -0.46
C TRP A 129 -5.58 2.71 -1.65
N ILE A 130 -5.61 1.57 -2.35
CA ILE A 130 -4.81 1.35 -3.56
C ILE A 130 -5.19 2.38 -4.64
N GLN A 131 -6.48 2.63 -4.85
CA GLN A 131 -6.92 3.64 -5.82
C GLN A 131 -6.46 5.05 -5.43
N TYR A 132 -6.56 5.41 -4.14
CA TYR A 132 -5.99 6.65 -3.63
C TYR A 132 -4.48 6.72 -3.93
N LEU A 133 -3.75 5.64 -3.65
CA LEU A 133 -2.31 5.57 -3.82
C LEU A 133 -1.88 5.72 -5.29
N ASP A 134 -2.61 5.08 -6.21
CA ASP A 134 -2.36 5.21 -7.64
C ASP A 134 -2.57 6.67 -8.10
N ASN A 135 -3.63 7.35 -7.64
CA ASN A 135 -3.87 8.77 -7.94
C ASN A 135 -2.80 9.68 -7.30
N PHE A 136 -2.35 9.32 -6.10
CA PHE A 136 -1.35 10.06 -5.35
C PHE A 136 -0.02 10.10 -6.11
N TYR A 137 0.48 8.97 -6.63
CA TYR A 137 1.74 8.95 -7.39
C TYR A 137 1.64 9.55 -8.80
N VAL A 138 0.44 9.65 -9.38
CA VAL A 138 0.24 10.47 -10.59
C VAL A 138 0.45 11.95 -10.28
N THR A 139 0.04 12.39 -9.09
CA THR A 139 0.15 13.78 -8.64
C THR A 139 1.56 14.11 -8.14
N PHE A 140 2.21 13.15 -7.48
CA PHE A 140 3.54 13.29 -6.88
C PHE A 140 4.51 12.23 -7.44
N PRO A 141 4.97 12.37 -8.69
CA PRO A 141 5.76 11.34 -9.38
C PRO A 141 7.15 11.12 -8.78
N ASP A 142 7.72 12.14 -8.12
CA ASP A 142 9.04 12.08 -7.48
C ASP A 142 9.01 11.33 -6.13
N MET A 143 7.82 11.11 -5.57
CA MET A 143 7.66 10.26 -4.39
C MET A 143 7.72 8.81 -4.84
N GLY A 144 8.84 8.13 -4.56
CA GLY A 144 9.06 6.73 -4.92
C GLY A 144 7.88 5.84 -4.48
N LYS A 145 7.58 4.79 -5.26
CA LYS A 145 6.43 3.91 -4.98
C LYS A 145 6.61 3.18 -3.65
N THR A 146 5.67 3.39 -2.73
CA THR A 146 5.75 3.01 -1.32
C THR A 146 4.60 2.09 -0.86
N MET A 147 3.87 1.43 -1.77
CA MET A 147 2.80 0.50 -1.37
C MET A 147 3.30 -0.51 -0.33
N MET A 148 4.40 -1.20 -0.63
CA MET A 148 4.99 -2.18 0.29
C MET A 148 5.75 -1.53 1.45
N LYS A 149 6.18 -0.27 1.35
CA LYS A 149 6.70 0.45 2.53
C LYS A 149 5.60 0.56 3.58
N THR A 150 4.39 0.94 3.18
CA THR A 150 3.26 1.08 4.10
C THR A 150 2.76 -0.28 4.58
N VAL A 151 2.52 -1.24 3.67
CA VAL A 151 1.94 -2.53 4.04
C VAL A 151 2.87 -3.34 4.96
N ARG A 152 4.19 -3.31 4.72
CA ARG A 152 5.17 -4.07 5.50
C ARG A 152 5.46 -3.50 6.89
N GLU A 153 4.98 -2.29 7.20
CA GLU A 153 4.97 -1.78 8.58
C GLU A 153 3.99 -2.55 9.48
N TYR A 154 2.99 -3.20 8.89
CA TYR A 154 1.93 -3.92 9.64
C TYR A 154 1.93 -5.43 9.39
N TYR A 155 2.47 -5.88 8.25
CA TYR A 155 2.40 -7.28 7.83
C TYR A 155 3.78 -7.79 7.41
N HIS A 156 4.21 -8.87 8.05
CA HIS A 156 5.46 -9.55 7.69
C HIS A 156 5.33 -10.29 6.35
N ASP A 157 6.47 -10.48 5.68
CA ASP A 157 6.53 -11.02 4.32
C ASP A 157 5.89 -12.40 4.21
N ILE A 158 6.13 -13.29 5.17
CA ILE A 158 5.53 -14.64 5.17
C ILE A 158 3.99 -14.58 5.25
N SER A 159 3.45 -13.76 6.16
CA SER A 159 2.00 -13.55 6.29
C SER A 159 1.39 -12.90 5.05
N LEU A 160 2.12 -11.96 4.42
CA LEU A 160 1.71 -11.37 3.14
C LEU A 160 1.64 -12.41 2.03
N VAL A 161 2.65 -13.28 1.93
CA VAL A 161 2.63 -14.36 0.93
C VAL A 161 1.46 -15.30 1.19
N ASP A 162 1.20 -15.72 2.43
CA ASP A 162 0.06 -16.59 2.76
C ASP A 162 -1.28 -15.96 2.36
N MET A 163 -1.45 -14.67 2.67
CA MET A 163 -2.63 -13.91 2.26
C MET A 163 -2.77 -13.86 0.74
N ILE A 164 -1.68 -13.57 0.03
CA ILE A 164 -1.66 -13.48 -1.44
C ILE A 164 -1.99 -14.84 -2.06
N VAL A 165 -1.32 -15.92 -1.63
CA VAL A 165 -1.54 -17.29 -2.12
C VAL A 165 -2.97 -17.73 -1.87
N SER A 166 -3.53 -17.43 -0.70
CA SER A 166 -4.93 -17.72 -0.38
C SER A 166 -5.89 -16.92 -1.25
N ALA A 167 -5.65 -15.62 -1.42
CA ALA A 167 -6.46 -14.74 -2.24
C ALA A 167 -6.40 -15.05 -3.74
N MET A 168 -5.31 -15.66 -4.22
CA MET A 168 -5.19 -16.13 -5.60
C MET A 168 -6.18 -17.25 -5.95
N LYS A 169 -6.64 -18.03 -4.95
CA LYS A 169 -7.52 -19.19 -5.19
C LYS A 169 -8.98 -18.81 -5.48
N ALA A 170 -9.39 -17.57 -5.18
CA ALA A 170 -10.77 -17.12 -5.36
C ALA A 170 -10.86 -16.04 -6.47
N PRO A 171 -11.76 -16.20 -7.47
CA PRO A 171 -11.89 -15.24 -8.56
C PRO A 171 -12.19 -13.80 -8.10
N SER A 172 -12.90 -13.63 -6.98
CA SER A 172 -13.24 -12.31 -6.43
C SER A 172 -12.02 -11.54 -5.89
N THR A 173 -10.95 -12.23 -5.48
CA THR A 173 -9.74 -11.64 -4.90
C THR A 173 -8.49 -11.81 -5.76
N GLU A 174 -8.56 -12.59 -6.83
CA GLU A 174 -7.42 -12.89 -7.70
C GLU A 174 -6.75 -11.61 -8.24
N LYS A 175 -7.55 -10.63 -8.69
CA LYS A 175 -7.01 -9.38 -9.25
C LYS A 175 -6.20 -8.58 -8.23
N ILE A 176 -6.70 -8.46 -7.00
CA ILE A 176 -5.99 -7.71 -5.95
C ILE A 176 -4.78 -8.51 -5.44
N ALA A 177 -4.87 -9.84 -5.38
CA ALA A 177 -3.75 -10.70 -5.04
C ALA A 177 -2.59 -10.56 -6.04
N LYS A 178 -2.88 -10.59 -7.36
CA LYS A 178 -1.88 -10.33 -8.42
C LYS A 178 -1.24 -8.95 -8.31
N ARG A 179 -2.02 -7.92 -7.96
CA ARG A 179 -1.50 -6.56 -7.73
C ARG A 179 -0.55 -6.53 -6.53
N MET A 180 -0.92 -7.18 -5.43
CA MET A 180 -0.10 -7.27 -4.22
C MET A 180 1.18 -8.06 -4.45
N GLU A 181 1.11 -9.19 -5.15
CA GLU A 181 2.29 -10.00 -5.52
C GLU A 181 3.31 -9.18 -6.33
N LEU A 182 2.85 -8.47 -7.36
CA LEU A 182 3.71 -7.64 -8.19
C LEU A 182 4.43 -6.55 -7.38
N GLU A 183 3.71 -5.89 -6.47
CA GLU A 183 4.29 -4.85 -5.62
C GLU A 183 5.26 -5.44 -4.58
N LEU A 184 4.99 -6.64 -4.06
CA LEU A 184 5.89 -7.35 -3.15
C LEU A 184 7.19 -7.74 -3.86
N PHE A 185 7.10 -8.30 -5.07
CA PHE A 185 8.27 -8.65 -5.88
C PHE A 185 9.12 -7.43 -6.23
N ARG A 186 8.49 -6.33 -6.64
CA ARG A 186 9.19 -5.06 -6.89
C ARG A 186 9.90 -4.56 -5.64
N ASN A 187 9.27 -4.68 -4.48
CA ASN A 187 9.87 -4.25 -3.22
C ASN A 187 11.04 -5.13 -2.81
N TRP A 188 10.91 -6.46 -2.90
CA TRP A 188 12.01 -7.39 -2.65
C TRP A 188 13.20 -7.11 -3.56
N HIS A 189 12.97 -6.96 -4.87
CA HIS A 189 14.04 -6.76 -5.85
C HIS A 189 14.65 -5.35 -5.80
N ALA A 190 13.82 -4.31 -5.97
CA ALA A 190 14.32 -2.96 -6.26
C ALA A 190 14.56 -2.12 -5.00
N VAL A 191 13.93 -2.44 -3.87
CA VAL A 191 14.04 -1.65 -2.62
C VAL A 191 14.86 -2.39 -1.58
N SER A 192 14.58 -3.68 -1.37
CA SER A 192 15.24 -4.48 -0.34
C SER A 192 16.46 -5.25 -0.87
N HIS A 193 16.69 -5.22 -2.19
CA HIS A 193 17.79 -5.92 -2.89
C HIS A 193 17.92 -7.41 -2.49
N LYS A 194 16.77 -8.10 -2.33
CA LYS A 194 16.70 -9.51 -1.93
C LYS A 194 16.85 -10.42 -3.14
N THR A 195 17.81 -11.33 -3.07
CA THR A 195 17.98 -12.39 -4.07
C THR A 195 16.91 -13.48 -3.90
N PRO A 196 16.69 -14.37 -4.88
CA PRO A 196 15.82 -15.53 -4.71
C PRO A 196 16.24 -16.39 -3.52
N ASP A 197 17.54 -16.52 -3.29
CA ASP A 197 18.10 -17.21 -2.13
C ASP A 197 17.65 -16.58 -0.81
N ASN A 198 17.71 -15.25 -0.68
CA ASN A 198 17.20 -14.57 0.52
C ASN A 198 15.69 -14.79 0.72
N ILE A 199 14.91 -14.73 -0.36
CA ILE A 199 13.46 -14.97 -0.28
C ILE A 199 13.16 -16.43 0.09
N PHE A 200 13.98 -17.39 -0.36
CA PHE A 200 13.84 -18.80 0.03
C PHE A 200 13.88 -18.96 1.55
N GLN A 201 14.83 -18.30 2.21
CA GLN A 201 14.96 -18.32 3.67
C GLN A 201 13.89 -17.51 4.39
N ILE A 202 13.49 -16.35 3.84
CA ILE A 202 12.40 -15.53 4.41
C ILE A 202 11.07 -16.30 4.41
N LEU A 203 10.88 -17.21 3.45
CA LEU A 203 9.72 -18.09 3.37
C LEU A 203 9.94 -19.43 4.07
N GLU A 204 11.04 -19.56 4.84
CA GLU A 204 11.39 -20.74 5.64
C GLU A 204 11.43 -22.04 4.80
N LEU A 205 11.74 -21.91 3.50
CA LEU A 205 11.80 -23.04 2.58
C LEU A 205 13.11 -23.81 2.68
N ASP A 206 14.15 -23.24 3.29
CA ASP A 206 15.41 -23.91 3.63
C ASP A 206 15.28 -24.90 4.79
N GLU A 207 14.29 -24.72 5.65
CA GLU A 207 14.03 -25.59 6.81
C GLU A 207 12.77 -26.45 6.62
N ALA A 208 12.09 -26.36 5.47
CA ALA A 208 10.86 -27.10 5.19
C ALA A 208 11.05 -28.63 5.12
N GLY A 209 12.27 -29.12 4.95
CA GLY A 209 12.58 -30.55 4.90
C GLY A 209 11.77 -31.27 3.82
N SER A 210 11.24 -32.45 4.15
CA SER A 210 10.43 -33.24 3.22
C SER A 210 9.12 -32.57 2.77
N MET A 211 8.71 -31.47 3.44
CA MET A 211 7.50 -30.72 3.08
C MET A 211 7.74 -29.64 2.01
N LEU A 212 8.99 -29.41 1.60
CA LEU A 212 9.36 -28.39 0.62
C LEU A 212 8.46 -28.41 -0.62
N LEU A 213 8.35 -29.58 -1.28
CA LEU A 213 7.60 -29.72 -2.54
C LEU A 213 6.08 -29.66 -2.38
N ALA A 214 5.58 -29.81 -1.15
CA ALA A 214 4.17 -29.64 -0.82
C ALA A 214 3.84 -28.22 -0.32
N SER A 215 4.86 -27.39 -0.09
CA SER A 215 4.67 -26.04 0.45
C SER A 215 3.97 -25.13 -0.54
N PRO A 216 2.86 -24.47 -0.17
CA PRO A 216 2.21 -23.48 -1.03
C PRO A 216 3.08 -22.23 -1.25
N LEU A 217 4.09 -22.00 -0.41
CA LEU A 217 5.04 -20.90 -0.53
C LEU A 217 6.10 -21.15 -1.61
N LEU A 218 6.35 -22.42 -1.97
CA LEU A 218 7.34 -22.77 -2.99
C LEU A 218 6.98 -22.18 -4.35
N ASP A 219 5.71 -22.24 -4.72
CA ASP A 219 5.19 -21.70 -5.99
C ASP A 219 5.35 -20.17 -6.06
N MET A 220 5.15 -19.46 -4.94
CA MET A 220 5.47 -18.02 -4.83
C MET A 220 6.95 -17.76 -5.08
N TRP A 221 7.82 -18.54 -4.43
CA TRP A 221 9.26 -18.40 -4.59
C TRP A 221 9.73 -18.68 -6.03
N ILE A 222 9.19 -19.72 -6.69
CA ILE A 222 9.51 -20.03 -8.09
C ILE A 222 9.12 -18.87 -9.01
N ARG A 223 7.96 -18.23 -8.79
CA ARG A 223 7.56 -17.04 -9.55
C ARG A 223 8.50 -15.86 -9.29
N TYR A 224 8.92 -15.64 -8.04
CA TYR A 224 9.89 -14.59 -7.73
C TYR A 224 11.25 -14.85 -8.38
N LEU A 225 11.78 -16.07 -8.27
CA LEU A 225 13.01 -16.51 -8.95
C LEU A 225 12.93 -16.24 -10.46
N THR A 226 11.83 -16.63 -11.08
CA THR A 226 11.60 -16.40 -12.52
C THR A 226 11.62 -14.92 -12.87
N ALA A 227 10.91 -14.09 -12.08
CA ALA A 227 10.88 -12.64 -12.27
C ALA A 227 12.25 -11.98 -12.02
N PHE A 228 13.00 -12.44 -11.02
CA PHE A 228 14.34 -11.98 -10.68
C PHE A 228 15.32 -12.29 -11.81
N ASN A 229 15.39 -13.55 -12.25
CA ASN A 229 16.30 -13.97 -13.33
C ASN A 229 16.07 -13.21 -14.64
N LYS A 230 14.81 -12.85 -14.92
CA LYS A 230 14.46 -12.02 -16.09
C LYS A 230 14.96 -10.57 -15.94
N GLN A 231 14.92 -10.02 -14.73
CA GLN A 231 15.30 -8.63 -14.44
C GLN A 231 16.80 -8.45 -14.19
N THR A 232 17.47 -9.48 -13.65
CA THR A 232 18.90 -9.48 -13.32
C THR A 232 19.60 -10.71 -13.92
N PRO A 233 19.76 -10.78 -15.26
CA PRO A 233 20.32 -11.96 -15.92
C PRO A 233 21.77 -12.30 -15.50
N SER A 234 22.54 -11.31 -15.04
CA SER A 234 23.92 -11.47 -14.57
C SER A 234 24.04 -12.23 -13.25
N GLU A 235 22.98 -12.26 -12.44
CA GLU A 235 22.95 -12.91 -11.12
C GLU A 235 21.95 -14.07 -11.10
N LYS A 236 21.62 -14.61 -12.28
CA LYS A 236 20.62 -15.67 -12.40
C LYS A 236 21.01 -16.89 -11.55
N THR A 237 20.03 -17.47 -10.88
CA THR A 237 20.16 -18.77 -10.21
C THR A 237 19.13 -19.76 -10.74
N SER A 238 19.26 -21.04 -10.42
CA SER A 238 18.29 -22.07 -10.81
C SER A 238 17.56 -22.62 -9.57
N ILE A 239 16.43 -23.28 -9.82
CA ILE A 239 15.68 -23.96 -8.75
C ILE A 239 16.60 -24.99 -8.05
N ILE A 240 17.22 -25.86 -8.84
CA ILE A 240 18.13 -26.91 -8.35
C ILE A 240 19.36 -26.32 -7.65
N GLY A 241 19.97 -25.28 -8.21
CA GLY A 241 21.13 -24.64 -7.59
C GLY A 241 20.81 -24.03 -6.23
N THR A 242 19.59 -23.52 -6.04
CA THR A 242 19.15 -23.05 -4.72
C THR A 242 18.85 -24.23 -3.79
N PHE A 243 18.14 -25.26 -4.25
CA PHE A 243 17.83 -26.42 -3.43
C PHE A 243 19.08 -27.13 -2.91
N LEU A 244 20.08 -27.36 -3.77
CA LEU A 244 21.34 -28.01 -3.40
C LEU A 244 22.23 -27.19 -2.45
N LYS A 245 21.88 -25.91 -2.20
CA LYS A 245 22.55 -25.10 -1.18
C LYS A 245 22.05 -25.43 0.23
N TYR A 246 20.80 -25.89 0.36
CA TYR A 246 20.12 -26.10 1.64
C TYR A 246 19.81 -27.57 1.92
N TYR A 247 19.64 -28.36 0.87
CA TYR A 247 19.32 -29.78 0.93
C TYR A 247 20.42 -30.55 0.24
N ASP A 248 20.89 -31.64 0.85
CA ASP A 248 21.84 -32.48 0.15
C ASP A 248 21.18 -33.18 -1.05
N GLU A 249 22.00 -33.62 -2.00
CA GLU A 249 21.50 -34.23 -3.23
C GLU A 249 20.65 -35.49 -2.97
N SER A 250 21.00 -36.25 -1.94
CA SER A 250 20.32 -37.49 -1.60
C SER A 250 18.94 -37.22 -1.01
N GLU A 251 18.84 -36.24 -0.11
CA GLU A 251 17.61 -35.73 0.47
C GLU A 251 16.70 -35.17 -0.62
N LEU A 252 17.22 -34.30 -1.48
CA LEU A 252 16.46 -33.73 -2.59
C LEU A 252 15.92 -34.81 -3.54
N SER A 253 16.75 -35.81 -3.86
CA SER A 253 16.32 -36.94 -4.71
C SER A 253 15.18 -37.73 -4.06
N GLN A 254 15.25 -37.98 -2.74
CA GLN A 254 14.17 -38.66 -2.01
C GLN A 254 12.89 -37.83 -1.95
N MET A 255 13.00 -36.51 -1.77
CA MET A 255 11.85 -35.61 -1.81
C MET A 255 11.15 -35.67 -3.17
N ILE A 256 11.91 -35.63 -4.27
CA ILE A 256 11.40 -35.73 -5.64
C ILE A 256 10.68 -37.08 -5.85
N ILE A 257 11.30 -38.20 -5.47
CA ILE A 257 10.69 -39.54 -5.59
C ILE A 257 9.36 -39.60 -4.82
N THR A 258 9.34 -39.07 -3.60
CA THR A 258 8.12 -39.03 -2.77
C THR A 258 7.03 -38.17 -3.42
N ALA A 259 7.39 -37.00 -3.94
CA ALA A 259 6.45 -36.09 -4.59
C ALA A 259 5.89 -36.63 -5.91
N LYS A 260 6.63 -37.48 -6.64
CA LYS A 260 6.12 -38.22 -7.81
C LYS A 260 5.00 -39.19 -7.45
N GLY A 261 4.99 -39.71 -6.22
CA GLY A 261 3.93 -40.59 -5.73
C GLY A 261 2.59 -39.89 -5.44
N ASN A 262 2.54 -38.55 -5.50
CA ASN A 262 1.35 -37.76 -5.22
C ASN A 262 0.92 -36.98 -6.46
N THR A 263 -0.30 -37.22 -6.93
CA THR A 263 -0.85 -36.65 -8.18
C THR A 263 -0.87 -35.11 -8.20
N LYS A 264 -0.88 -34.44 -7.03
CA LYS A 264 -0.85 -32.98 -6.96
C LYS A 264 0.55 -32.38 -7.16
N THR A 265 1.59 -33.19 -6.95
CA THR A 265 3.00 -32.74 -7.00
C THR A 265 3.82 -33.47 -8.06
N GLU A 266 3.23 -34.45 -8.74
CA GLU A 266 3.90 -35.32 -9.73
C GLU A 266 4.52 -34.55 -10.89
N GLU A 267 3.79 -33.58 -11.48
CA GLU A 267 4.29 -32.76 -12.58
C GLU A 267 5.50 -31.92 -12.15
N LEU A 268 5.39 -31.22 -11.02
CA LEU A 268 6.49 -30.44 -10.45
C LEU A 268 7.71 -31.33 -10.16
N ALA A 269 7.49 -32.49 -9.54
CA ALA A 269 8.56 -33.41 -9.18
C ALA A 269 9.27 -33.98 -10.41
N SER A 270 8.54 -34.30 -11.47
CA SER A 270 9.13 -34.78 -12.73
C SER A 270 10.00 -33.70 -13.39
N ASN A 271 9.51 -32.46 -13.43
CA ASN A 271 10.30 -31.32 -13.93
C ASN A 271 11.57 -31.08 -13.09
N LEU A 272 11.50 -31.29 -11.78
CA LEU A 272 12.66 -31.17 -10.89
C LEU A 272 13.68 -32.31 -11.08
N GLU A 273 13.22 -33.54 -11.34
CA GLU A 273 14.08 -34.68 -11.65
C GLU A 273 14.90 -34.43 -12.93
N ASP A 274 14.23 -33.95 -13.99
CA ASP A 274 14.86 -33.57 -15.25
C ASP A 274 15.87 -32.43 -15.04
N ALA A 275 15.47 -31.39 -14.32
CA ALA A 275 16.34 -30.26 -14.02
C ALA A 275 17.55 -30.67 -13.17
N LEU A 276 17.38 -31.57 -12.19
CA LEU A 276 18.46 -32.08 -11.35
C LEU A 276 19.45 -32.90 -12.18
N SER A 277 18.95 -33.73 -13.09
CA SER A 277 19.78 -34.52 -14.01
C SER A 277 20.58 -33.62 -14.96
N LEU A 278 19.96 -32.58 -15.52
CA LEU A 278 20.65 -31.60 -16.36
C LEU A 278 21.71 -30.82 -15.60
N TYR A 279 21.42 -30.40 -14.36
CA TYR A 279 22.35 -29.66 -13.51
C TYR A 279 23.62 -30.47 -13.16
N LYS A 280 23.49 -31.79 -12.99
CA LYS A 280 24.64 -32.69 -12.76
C LYS A 280 25.52 -32.87 -14.00
N ASN A 281 24.96 -32.66 -15.18
CA ASN A 281 25.62 -32.88 -16.47
C ASN A 281 26.17 -31.59 -17.10
N SER A 282 26.00 -30.43 -16.45
CA SER A 282 26.45 -29.10 -16.89
C SER A 282 27.71 -28.64 -16.19
#